data_AF-A0A1G5Y4L6-F1
#
_entry.id   AF-A0A1G5Y4L6-F1
#
_cell.length_a   1.000
_cell.length_b   1.000
_cell.length_c   1.000
_cell.angle_alpha   90.00
_cell.angle_beta   90.00
_cell.angle_gamma   90.00
#
_symmetry.space_group_name_H-M   'P 1'
#
loop_
_entity.id
_entity.type
_entity.pdbx_description
1 polymer ?
#
loop_
_entity_poly.entity_id
_entity_poly.type
_entity_poly.pdbx_seq_one_letter_code
_entity_poly.pdbx_strand_id
1 'polypeptide(L)'
;MISIQYEYDFLSGQSLDLGLTPGTQDDQSDSADFTDDIQMKDLFIRDLGYCTVKYMDKVHRNEAYFVNRLGFLINIYQTKDAQDPIDIDIYLKEPGKNKLDYMYEEVFLDFYSRR
;
A
#
# COMPACT_ATOMS: atom_id res chain seq x y z
N MET A 1 -18.08 -8.55 19.04
CA MET A 1 -17.21 -9.38 18.20
C MET A 1 -15.78 -8.95 18.48
N ILE A 2 -14.85 -9.89 18.64
CA ILE A 2 -13.42 -9.60 18.88
C ILE A 2 -12.70 -9.94 17.58
N SER A 3 -11.75 -9.09 17.17
CA SER A 3 -10.80 -9.36 16.10
C SER A 3 -9.41 -9.57 16.68
N ILE A 4 -8.58 -10.30 15.96
CA ILE A 4 -7.18 -10.55 16.30
C ILE A 4 -6.34 -9.86 15.23
N GLN A 5 -5.43 -8.99 15.67
CA GLN A 5 -4.35 -8.47 14.83
C GLN A 5 -3.07 -9.21 15.19
N TYR A 6 -2.33 -9.66 14.19
CA TYR A 6 -1.13 -10.45 14.38
C TYR A 6 -0.05 -10.03 13.42
N GLU A 7 1.15 -9.84 13.95
CA GLU A 7 2.32 -9.45 13.17
C GLU A 7 3.46 -10.45 13.35
N TYR A 8 4.14 -10.72 12.23
CA TYR A 8 5.14 -11.77 12.14
C TYR A 8 6.30 -11.31 11.28
N ASP A 9 7.51 -11.38 11.83
CA ASP A 9 8.73 -11.24 11.04
C ASP A 9 9.09 -12.59 10.42
N PHE A 10 8.95 -12.65 9.10
CA PHE A 10 9.21 -13.84 8.33
C PHE A 10 10.69 -14.26 8.32
N LEU A 11 11.63 -13.31 8.46
CA LEU A 11 13.06 -13.61 8.39
C LEU A 11 13.59 -14.20 9.71
N SER A 12 13.22 -13.60 10.85
CA SER A 12 13.61 -14.12 12.16
C SER A 12 12.74 -15.29 12.62
N GLY A 13 11.54 -15.41 12.07
CA GLY A 13 10.52 -16.36 12.47
C GLY A 13 9.83 -16.01 13.79
N GLN A 14 9.94 -14.76 14.24
CA GLN A 14 9.40 -14.27 15.51
C GLN A 14 8.05 -13.58 15.33
N SER A 15 7.20 -13.71 16.34
CA SER A 15 5.99 -12.88 16.45
C SER A 15 6.39 -11.50 16.94
N LEU A 16 5.95 -10.47 16.23
CA LEU A 16 6.23 -9.07 16.59
C LEU A 16 5.13 -8.53 17.52
N ASP A 17 3.86 -8.80 17.18
CA ASP A 17 2.72 -8.34 17.97
C ASP A 17 1.53 -9.31 17.87
N LEU A 18 0.69 -9.30 18.91
CA LEU A 18 -0.60 -9.99 18.96
C LEU A 18 -1.61 -9.13 19.73
N GLY A 19 -2.46 -8.42 19.00
CA GLY A 19 -3.46 -7.51 19.52
C GLY A 19 -4.88 -8.11 19.49
N LEU A 20 -5.69 -7.76 20.49
CA LEU A 20 -7.14 -7.98 20.48
C LEU A 20 -7.85 -6.65 20.26
N THR A 21 -8.65 -6.56 19.20
CA THR A 21 -9.37 -5.34 18.84
C THR A 21 -10.88 -5.58 18.77
N PRO A 22 -11.71 -4.53 18.87
CA PRO A 22 -13.12 -4.64 18.54
C PRO A 22 -13.28 -5.11 17.08
N GLY A 23 -14.18 -6.06 16.83
CA GLY A 23 -14.46 -6.54 15.46
C GLY A 23 -15.12 -5.51 14.53
N THR A 24 -15.30 -4.27 15.00
CA THR A 24 -15.75 -3.13 14.20
C THR A 24 -14.59 -2.23 13.76
N GLN A 25 -13.37 -2.49 14.23
CA GLN A 25 -12.18 -1.77 13.79
C GLN A 25 -11.75 -2.33 12.43
N ASP A 26 -11.59 -1.45 11.45
CA ASP A 26 -11.17 -1.82 10.11
C ASP A 26 -9.64 -1.86 9.98
N ASP A 27 -9.13 -2.69 9.08
CA ASP A 27 -7.68 -2.85 8.88
C ASP A 27 -7.01 -1.57 8.34
N GLN A 28 -7.81 -0.68 7.72
CA GLN A 28 -7.32 0.56 7.16
C GLN A 28 -6.99 1.58 8.27
N SER A 29 -7.85 1.72 9.29
CA SER A 29 -7.54 2.56 10.46
C SER A 29 -6.36 2.00 11.25
N ASP A 30 -6.29 0.68 11.43
CA ASP A 30 -5.19 0.00 12.11
C ASP A 30 -3.84 0.24 11.39
N SER A 31 -3.82 0.18 10.06
CA SER A 31 -2.61 0.47 9.26
C SER A 31 -2.07 1.89 9.42
N ALA A 32 -2.92 2.86 9.78
CA ALA A 32 -2.49 4.25 9.98
C ALA A 32 -1.78 4.44 11.33
N ASP A 33 -2.14 3.62 12.31
CA ASP A 33 -1.61 3.68 13.68
C ASP A 33 -0.33 2.82 13.82
N PHE A 34 -0.21 1.74 13.05
CA PHE A 34 0.96 0.84 13.12
C PHE A 34 2.10 1.28 12.20
N THR A 35 2.95 2.19 12.68
CA THR A 35 4.07 2.71 11.88
C THR A 35 5.35 2.99 12.67
N ASP A 36 5.49 2.46 13.88
CA ASP A 36 6.54 2.90 14.81
C ASP A 36 7.88 2.15 14.66
N ASP A 37 7.94 1.07 13.89
CA ASP A 37 9.16 0.25 13.73
C ASP A 37 9.51 -0.07 12.26
N ILE A 38 9.30 0.87 11.35
CA ILE A 38 9.70 0.69 9.94
C ILE A 38 11.21 0.89 9.82
N GLN A 39 11.95 -0.17 9.49
CA GLN A 39 13.39 -0.12 9.25
C GLN A 39 13.71 -0.09 7.75
N MET A 40 14.86 0.48 7.42
CA MET A 40 15.38 0.52 6.04
C MET A 40 15.49 -0.89 5.47
N LYS A 41 14.96 -1.10 4.26
CA LYS A 41 14.89 -2.39 3.52
C LYS A 41 13.91 -3.43 4.07
N ASP A 42 13.07 -3.09 5.05
CA ASP A 42 11.96 -3.97 5.42
C ASP A 42 10.98 -4.14 4.25
N LEU A 43 10.31 -5.29 4.20
CA LEU A 43 9.23 -5.56 3.26
C LEU A 43 7.94 -5.82 4.03
N PHE A 44 6.98 -4.92 3.89
CA PHE A 44 5.67 -5.05 4.51
C PHE A 44 4.68 -5.73 3.58
N ILE A 45 4.02 -6.77 4.09
CA ILE A 45 2.93 -7.49 3.43
C ILE A 45 1.77 -7.55 4.40
N ARG A 46 0.60 -7.06 4.00
CA ARG A 46 -0.61 -7.04 4.83
C ARG A 46 -1.69 -7.92 4.22
N ASP A 47 -2.53 -8.52 5.07
CA ASP A 47 -3.68 -9.28 4.59
C ASP A 47 -4.62 -8.36 3.79
N LEU A 48 -5.19 -8.90 2.72
CA LEU A 48 -5.97 -8.21 1.69
C LEU A 48 -5.25 -7.04 0.98
N GLY A 49 -4.04 -6.67 1.39
CA GLY A 49 -3.22 -5.61 0.82
C GLY A 49 -3.84 -4.21 0.98
N TYR A 50 -4.67 -3.98 1.99
CA TYR A 50 -5.25 -2.67 2.27
C TYR A 50 -4.32 -1.84 3.15
N CYS A 51 -4.08 -0.61 2.71
CA CYS A 51 -3.30 0.37 3.48
C CYS A 51 -3.68 1.79 3.06
N THR A 52 -3.34 2.77 3.90
CA THR A 52 -3.52 4.19 3.57
C THR A 52 -2.36 4.72 2.72
N VAL A 53 -2.60 5.74 1.88
CA VAL A 53 -1.49 6.44 1.17
C VAL A 53 -0.49 7.03 2.17
N LYS A 54 -0.95 7.46 3.35
CA LYS A 54 -0.08 7.92 4.44
C LYS A 54 0.87 6.82 4.92
N TYR A 55 0.39 5.59 5.06
CA TYR A 55 1.22 4.43 5.37
C TYR A 55 2.26 4.19 4.25
N MET A 56 1.83 4.17 2.98
CA MET A 56 2.72 3.97 1.83
C MET A 56 3.83 5.04 1.77
N ASP A 57 3.47 6.33 1.95
CA ASP A 57 4.42 7.45 2.00
C ASP A 57 5.40 7.31 3.18
N LYS A 58 4.95 6.87 4.35
CA LYS A 58 5.84 6.63 5.49
C LYS A 58 6.80 5.47 5.24
N VAL A 59 6.34 4.34 4.68
CA VAL A 59 7.23 3.21 4.30
C VAL A 59 8.26 3.67 3.26
N HIS A 60 7.81 4.39 2.22
CA HIS A 60 8.69 4.92 1.17
C HIS A 60 9.77 5.88 1.73
N ARG A 61 9.40 6.81 2.61
CA ARG A 61 10.33 7.75 3.25
C ARG A 61 11.37 7.09 4.15
N ASN A 62 11.09 5.90 4.66
CA ASN A 62 12.04 5.11 5.46
C ASN A 62 12.87 4.15 4.59
N GLU A 63 12.84 4.29 3.25
CA GLU A 63 13.58 3.43 2.32
C GLU A 63 13.24 1.93 2.50
N ALA A 64 11.99 1.67 2.85
CA ALA A 64 11.40 0.34 2.98
C ALA A 64 10.44 0.05 1.81
N TYR A 65 10.01 -1.20 1.71
CA TYR A 65 9.19 -1.72 0.63
C TYR A 65 7.85 -2.21 1.14
N PHE A 66 6.85 -2.25 0.26
CA PHE A 66 5.54 -2.82 0.56
C PHE A 66 4.94 -3.53 -0.66
N VAL A 67 4.04 -4.49 -0.42
CA VAL A 67 3.17 -5.06 -1.45
C VAL A 67 1.72 -4.80 -1.05
N ASN A 68 0.99 -4.03 -1.85
CA ASN A 68 -0.38 -3.64 -1.56
C ASN A 68 -1.26 -3.66 -2.81
N ARG A 69 -2.57 -3.75 -2.60
CA ARG A 69 -3.56 -3.48 -3.65
C ARG A 69 -3.78 -1.99 -3.72
N LEU A 70 -3.74 -1.43 -4.92
CA LEU A 70 -4.04 -0.02 -5.10
C LEU A 70 -5.54 0.23 -4.84
N GLY A 71 -5.84 1.13 -3.91
CA GLY A 71 -7.21 1.52 -3.60
C GLY A 71 -7.88 2.26 -4.76
N PHE A 72 -9.18 2.02 -4.96
CA PHE A 72 -9.99 2.62 -6.04
C PHE A 72 -10.14 4.15 -5.95
N LEU A 73 -9.77 4.77 -4.81
CA LEU A 73 -9.79 6.21 -4.59
C LEU A 73 -8.42 6.86 -4.76
N ILE A 74 -7.43 6.14 -5.29
CA ILE A 74 -6.08 6.66 -5.50
C ILE A 74 -5.90 6.99 -6.97
N ASN A 75 -5.53 8.24 -7.24
CA ASN A 75 -5.11 8.71 -8.55
C ASN A 75 -3.62 8.42 -8.74
N ILE A 76 -3.25 8.00 -9.94
CA ILE A 76 -1.86 7.78 -10.34
C ILE A 76 -1.45 8.88 -11.31
N TYR A 77 -0.27 9.46 -11.13
CA TYR A 77 0.30 10.48 -12.01
C TYR A 77 1.69 10.06 -12.48
N GLN A 78 2.01 10.34 -13.74
CA GLN A 78 3.32 10.01 -14.32
C GLN A 78 4.41 10.97 -13.85
N THR A 79 4.04 12.21 -13.52
CA THR A 79 4.95 13.22 -12.99
C THR A 79 4.27 13.99 -11.88
N LYS A 80 5.07 14.61 -10.99
CA LYS A 80 4.56 15.40 -9.87
C LYS A 80 3.70 16.59 -10.30
N ASP A 81 3.97 17.15 -11.48
CA ASP A 81 3.30 18.34 -12.02
C ASP A 81 2.19 18.00 -13.02
N ALA A 82 1.87 16.71 -13.20
CA ALA A 82 0.80 16.28 -14.09
C ALA A 82 -0.56 16.76 -13.56
N GLN A 83 -1.34 17.37 -14.45
CA GLN A 83 -2.63 17.95 -14.07
C GLN A 83 -3.73 16.90 -13.96
N ASP A 84 -3.66 15.88 -14.82
CA ASP A 84 -4.65 14.82 -14.95
C ASP A 84 -4.03 13.47 -14.56
N PRO A 85 -4.76 12.60 -13.85
CA PRO A 85 -4.30 11.27 -13.53
C PRO A 85 -4.25 10.38 -14.78
N ILE A 86 -3.41 9.36 -14.72
CA ILE A 86 -3.34 8.30 -15.72
C ILE A 86 -4.66 7.51 -15.69
N ASP A 87 -5.24 7.29 -16.87
CA ASP A 87 -6.27 6.28 -17.04
C ASP A 87 -5.62 4.90 -17.01
N ILE A 88 -5.76 4.21 -15.88
CA ILE A 88 -5.16 2.88 -15.64
C ILE A 88 -5.65 1.87 -16.69
N ASP A 89 -6.91 1.94 -17.13
CA ASP A 89 -7.44 0.99 -18.11
C ASP A 89 -6.80 1.18 -19.48
N ILE A 90 -6.48 2.41 -19.86
CA ILE A 90 -5.72 2.70 -21.08
C ILE A 90 -4.27 2.28 -20.90
N TYR A 91 -3.68 2.66 -19.78
CA TYR A 91 -2.27 2.42 -19.47
C TYR A 91 -1.93 0.93 -19.43
N LEU A 92 -2.78 0.10 -18.82
CA LEU A 92 -2.64 -1.35 -18.78
C LEU A 92 -2.96 -2.04 -20.12
N LYS A 93 -3.57 -1.36 -21.08
CA LYS A 93 -3.79 -1.91 -22.44
C LYS A 93 -2.62 -1.68 -23.38
N GLU A 94 -1.76 -0.69 -23.12
CA GLU A 94 -0.52 -0.49 -23.89
C GLU A 94 0.44 -1.71 -23.92
N PRO A 95 0.63 -2.48 -22.83
CA PRO A 95 1.37 -3.74 -22.88
C PRO A 95 0.69 -4.83 -23.73
N GLY A 96 -0.54 -4.64 -24.22
CA GLY A 96 -1.21 -5.55 -25.15
C GLY A 96 -0.48 -5.78 -26.48
N LYS A 97 0.58 -5.01 -26.80
CA LYS A 97 1.47 -5.27 -27.94
C LYS A 97 2.64 -6.21 -27.64
N ASN A 98 3.02 -6.35 -26.37
CA ASN A 98 4.09 -7.22 -25.90
C ASN A 98 3.59 -7.92 -24.63
N LYS A 99 3.19 -9.21 -24.73
CA LYS A 99 2.70 -10.04 -23.60
C LYS A 99 3.61 -9.95 -22.36
N LEU A 100 3.35 -8.99 -21.48
CA LEU A 100 4.06 -8.82 -20.23
C LEU A 100 3.07 -9.08 -19.11
N ASP A 101 3.43 -10.01 -18.22
CA ASP A 101 2.60 -10.36 -17.06
C ASP A 101 2.64 -9.28 -15.97
N TYR A 102 3.62 -8.36 -16.04
CA TYR A 102 3.82 -7.23 -15.12
C TYR A 102 4.60 -6.09 -15.79
N MET A 103 4.56 -4.91 -15.18
CA MET A 103 5.29 -3.71 -15.60
C MET A 103 5.88 -3.01 -14.36
N TYR A 104 7.02 -2.34 -14.53
CA TYR A 104 7.66 -1.53 -13.49
C TYR A 104 7.67 -0.07 -13.92
N GLU A 105 7.06 0.80 -13.13
CA GLU A 105 6.94 2.23 -13.41
C GLU A 105 7.03 3.02 -12.11
N GLU A 106 7.73 4.15 -12.17
CA GLU A 106 7.75 5.13 -11.09
C GLU A 106 6.58 6.10 -11.28
N VAL A 107 5.75 6.23 -10.25
CA VAL A 107 4.52 7.02 -10.32
C VAL A 107 4.32 7.81 -9.03
N PHE A 108 3.52 8.87 -9.12
CA PHE A 108 3.06 9.66 -7.99
C PHE A 108 1.61 9.29 -7.66
N LEU A 109 1.30 9.20 -6.37
CA LEU A 109 -0.04 8.85 -5.87
C LEU A 109 -0.66 10.05 -5.15
N ASP A 110 -1.94 10.30 -5.39
CA ASP A 110 -2.74 11.26 -4.61
C ASP A 110 -4.17 10.74 -4.40
N PHE A 111 -4.88 11.28 -3.40
CA PHE A 111 -6.27 10.93 -3.15
C PHE A 111 -7.21 11.56 -4.17
N TYR A 112 -8.27 10.83 -4.49
CA TYR A 112 -9.39 11.33 -5.28
C TYR A 112 -10.10 12.48 -4.55
N SER A 113 -9.82 13.71 -4.94
CA SER A 113 -10.59 14.88 -4.51
C SER A 113 -11.83 15.03 -5.41
N ARG A 114 -13.01 14.67 -4.90
CA ARG A 114 -14.26 15.15 -5.50
C ARG A 114 -14.33 16.66 -5.26
N ARG A 115 -14.07 17.43 -6.31
CA ARG A 115 -14.59 18.81 -6.38
C ARG A 115 -16.10 18.80 -6.44
#